data_AF-A0A2Z5FZN7-F1
#
_entry.id   AF-A0A2Z5FZN7-F1
#
_cell.length_a   1.000
_cell.length_b   1.000
_cell.length_c   1.000
_cell.angle_alpha   90.00
_cell.angle_beta   90.00
_cell.angle_gamma   90.00
#
_symmetry.space_group_name_H-M   'P 1'
#
loop_
_entity.id
_entity.type
_entity.pdbx_description
1 polymer ?
#
loop_
_entity_poly.entity_id
_entity_poly.type
_entity_poly.pdbx_seq_one_letter_code
_entity_poly.pdbx_strand_id
1 'polypeptide(L)' 'MFTATVTATSGPTPTGSVTFKNGSVVLGTVPLTGGVESIRTSNLTVGGNTIAAIYTGNATDAASAATITQEVAQ' A
#
# COMPACT_ATOMS: atom_id res chain seq x y z
N MET A 1 -9.69 2.00 6.86
CA MET A 1 -9.36 2.34 5.46
C MET A 1 -7.90 2.75 5.46
N PHE A 2 -7.09 2.21 4.56
CA PHE A 2 -5.67 2.56 4.45
C PHE A 2 -5.44 3.31 3.16
N THR A 3 -4.69 4.38 3.24
CA THR A 3 -4.30 5.18 2.09
C THR A 3 -2.81 5.02 1.89
N ALA A 4 -2.40 4.48 0.75
CA ALA A 4 -1.01 4.52 0.32
C ALA A 4 -0.85 5.62 -0.72
N THR A 5 -0.05 6.62 -0.37
CA THR A 5 0.34 7.67 -1.30
C THR A 5 1.68 7.29 -1.92
N VAL A 6 1.71 7.16 -3.24
CA VAL A 6 2.95 6.96 -4.00
C VAL A 6 3.16 8.19 -4.86
N THR A 7 3.97 9.11 -4.37
CA THR A 7 4.35 10.31 -5.13
C THR A 7 5.43 10.00 -6.14
N ALA A 8 5.17 10.29 -7.42
CA ALA A 8 6.20 10.31 -8.44
C ALA A 8 7.20 11.43 -8.11
N THR A 9 8.49 11.13 -8.21
CA THR A 9 9.56 12.09 -7.90
C THR A 9 9.87 13.00 -9.10
N SER A 10 9.58 12.55 -10.32
CA SER A 10 9.60 13.34 -11.56
C SER A 10 8.94 12.59 -12.71
N GLY A 11 7.96 13.19 -13.39
CA GLY A 11 7.34 12.62 -14.60
C GLY A 11 5.82 12.46 -14.53
N PRO A 12 5.20 11.80 -15.54
CA PRO A 12 3.77 11.48 -15.52
C PRO A 12 3.45 10.58 -14.32
N THR A 13 2.18 10.57 -13.91
CA THR A 13 1.71 9.88 -12.71
C THR A 13 2.24 8.44 -12.61
N PRO A 14 2.70 8.03 -11.41
CA PRO A 14 3.30 6.72 -11.25
C PRO A 14 2.24 5.65 -11.51
N THR A 15 2.57 4.72 -12.40
CA THR A 15 1.69 3.63 -12.82
C THR A 15 2.27 2.31 -12.33
N GLY A 16 1.47 1.46 -11.71
CA GLY A 16 1.98 0.16 -11.26
C GLY A 16 1.02 -0.53 -10.32
N SER A 17 1.53 -1.26 -9.34
CA SER A 17 0.67 -1.93 -8.36
C SER A 17 1.30 -1.89 -6.97
N VAL A 18 0.47 -1.59 -5.97
CA VAL A 18 0.81 -1.68 -4.56
C VAL A 18 0.21 -2.95 -4.01
N THR A 19 1.06 -3.81 -3.48
CA THR A 19 0.64 -4.99 -2.73
C THR A 19 0.60 -4.65 -1.26
N PHE A 20 -0.57 -4.78 -0.63
CA PHE A 20 -0.74 -4.63 0.80
C PHE A 20 -0.68 -5.99 1.48
N LYS A 21 0.14 -6.10 2.52
CA LYS A 21 0.32 -7.31 3.31
C LYS A 21 0.27 -7.00 4.79
N ASN A 22 -0.32 -7.86 5.60
CA ASN A 22 -0.27 -7.81 7.05
C ASN A 22 0.63 -8.95 7.55
N GLY A 23 1.87 -8.62 7.91
CA GLY A 23 2.90 -9.64 8.17
C GLY A 23 3.09 -10.57 6.96
N SER A 24 2.70 -11.84 7.11
CA SER A 24 2.78 -12.85 6.03
C SER A 24 1.52 -12.93 5.16
N VAL A 25 0.42 -12.27 5.54
CA VAL A 25 -0.87 -12.37 4.85
C VAL A 25 -0.99 -11.28 3.79
N VAL A 26 -1.28 -11.63 2.54
CA VAL A 26 -1.59 -10.62 1.51
C VAL A 26 -3.03 -10.14 1.69
N LEU A 27 -3.21 -8.85 1.96
CA LEU A 27 -4.52 -8.23 2.12
C LEU A 27 -5.16 -7.92 0.77
N GLY A 28 -4.34 -7.58 -0.22
CA GLY A 28 -4.79 -7.28 -1.57
C GLY A 28 -3.73 -6.56 -2.40
N THR A 29 -3.95 -6.51 -3.70
CA THR A 29 -3.10 -5.76 -4.64
C THR A 29 -3.97 -4.71 -5.32
N VAL A 30 -3.52 -3.46 -5.31
CA VAL A 30 -4.26 -2.32 -5.88
C VAL A 30 -3.41 -1.68 -6.97
N PRO A 31 -3.92 -1.49 -8.19
CA PRO A 31 -3.22 -0.76 -9.23
C PRO A 31 -3.11 0.73 -8.87
N LEU A 32 -1.93 1.30 -9.11
CA LEU A 32 -1.66 2.73 -8.97
C LEU A 32 -2.11 3.48 -10.22
N THR A 33 -3.06 4.38 -10.03
CA THR A 33 -3.73 5.16 -11.06
C THR A 33 -3.80 6.63 -10.63
N GLY A 34 -2.63 7.27 -10.49
CA GLY A 34 -2.56 8.71 -10.19
C GLY A 34 -1.74 9.11 -8.98
N GLY A 35 -0.96 8.19 -8.41
CA GLY A 35 -0.05 8.48 -7.28
C GLY A 35 -0.68 8.52 -5.89
N VAL A 36 -2.00 8.34 -5.78
CA VAL A 36 -2.65 8.15 -4.48
C VAL A 36 -3.64 7.02 -4.61
N GLU A 37 -3.44 5.94 -3.86
CA GLU A 37 -4.36 4.80 -3.84
C GLU A 37 -4.86 4.51 -2.43
N SER A 38 -6.11 4.06 -2.37
CA SER A 38 -6.75 3.69 -1.12
C SER A 38 -7.17 2.23 -1.17
N ILE A 39 -6.79 1.46 -0.15
CA ILE A 39 -7.30 0.11 0.04
C ILE A 39 -8.20 0.08 1.27
N ARG A 40 -9.36 -0.57 1.13
CA ARG A 40 -10.26 -0.85 2.24
C ARG A 40 -10.08 -2.30 2.67
N THR A 41 -9.36 -2.52 3.75
CA THR A 41 -9.22 -3.84 4.37
C THR A 41 -10.21 -3.95 5.52
N SER A 42 -11.22 -4.78 5.36
CA SER A 42 -12.32 -4.95 6.32
C SER A 42 -12.05 -6.07 7.34
N ASN A 43 -10.98 -6.85 7.15
CA ASN A 43 -10.74 -8.13 7.81
C ASN A 43 -9.50 -8.12 8.70
N LEU A 44 -9.14 -6.96 9.29
CA LEU A 44 -8.04 -6.91 10.23
C LEU A 44 -8.50 -7.49 11.57
N THR A 45 -7.78 -8.50 12.03
CA THR A 45 -7.99 -9.09 13.36
C THR A 45 -7.77 -8.03 14.43
N VAL A 46 -8.58 -8.02 15.49
CA VAL A 46 -8.38 -7.14 16.66
C VAL A 46 -6.97 -7.35 17.21
N GLY A 47 -6.23 -6.26 17.42
CA GLY A 47 -4.81 -6.28 17.80
C GLY A 47 -3.91 -5.43 16.92
N GLY A 48 -2.59 -5.50 17.18
CA GLY A 48 -1.57 -4.78 16.41
C GLY A 48 -1.33 -5.43 15.04
N ASN A 49 -1.81 -4.79 13.98
CA ASN A 49 -1.63 -5.27 12.61
C ASN A 49 -0.59 -4.41 11.90
N THR A 50 0.48 -5.04 11.41
CA THR A 50 1.54 -4.34 10.66
C THR A 50 1.27 -4.48 9.17
N ILE A 51 0.72 -3.43 8.57
CA ILE A 51 0.41 -3.39 7.14
C ILE A 51 1.60 -2.83 6.36
N ALA A 52 2.19 -3.66 5.52
CA ALA A 52 3.20 -3.31 4.54
C ALA A 52 2.54 -3.04 3.19
N ALA A 53 2.69 -1.83 2.66
CA ALA A 53 2.38 -1.44 1.30
C ALA A 53 3.67 -1.51 0.47
N ILE A 54 3.72 -2.44 -0.48
CA ILE A 54 4.90 -2.71 -1.31
C ILE A 54 4.56 -2.31 -2.75
N TYR A 55 5.19 -1.25 -3.22
CA TYR A 55 5.17 -0.83 -4.61
C TYR A 55 6.40 -1.42 -5.32
N THR A 56 6.18 -2.24 -6.35
CA THR A 56 7.27 -2.92 -7.07
C THR A 56 8.04 -2.00 -8.01
N GLY A 57 7.65 -0.74 -8.16
CA GLY A 57 8.20 0.14 -9.17
C GLY A 57 7.62 -0.13 -10.55
N ASN A 58 7.93 0.76 -11.49
CA ASN A 58 7.62 0.62 -12.90
C ASN A 58 8.80 1.15 -13.75
N ALA A 59 8.58 1.37 -15.05
CA ALA A 59 9.62 1.87 -15.95
C ALA A 59 10.11 3.30 -15.61
N THR A 60 9.35 4.09 -14.84
CA THR A 60 9.63 5.49 -14.51
C THR A 60 9.93 5.75 -13.04
N ASP A 61 9.44 4.88 -12.15
CA ASP A 61 9.42 5.06 -10.70
C ASP A 61 10.07 3.86 -10.01
N ALA A 62 10.94 4.16 -9.05
CA ALA A 62 11.63 3.13 -8.27
C ALA A 62 10.66 2.33 -7.38
N ALA A 63 11.02 1.08 -7.11
CA ALA A 63 10.33 0.27 -6.11
C ALA A 63 10.37 0.97 -4.75
N SER A 64 9.24 1.00 -4.06
CA SER A 64 9.09 1.68 -2.77
C SER A 64 8.27 0.80 -1.83
N ALA A 65 8.59 0.82 -0.54
CA ALA A 65 7.80 0.10 0.46
C ALA A 65 7.54 1.00 1.67
N ALA A 66 6.34 0.94 2.20
CA ALA A 66 5.92 1.65 3.40
C ALA A 66 5.23 0.68 4.35
N THR A 67 5.49 0.81 5.65
CA THR A 67 4.83 -0.01 6.68
C THR A 67 4.11 0.90 7.65
N ILE A 68 2.85 0.58 7.93
CA ILE A 68 2.05 1.23 8.96
C ILE A 68 1.60 0.20 9.98
N THR A 69 1.78 0.52 11.25
CA THR A 69 1.23 -0.28 12.34
C THR A 69 -0.13 0.30 12.69
N GLN A 70 -1.18 -0.46 12.42
CA GLN A 70 -2.52 -0.13 12.87
C GLN A 70 -2.89 -0.97 14.07
N GLU A 71 -3.15 -0.30 15.18
CA GLU A 71 -3.85 -0.92 16.30
C GLU A 71 -5.35 -0.85 16.02
N VAL A 72 -6.00 -2.02 16.00
CA VAL A 72 -7.47 -2.13 15.93
C VAL A 72 -7.95 -2.43 17.34
N ALA A 73 -8.48 -1.41 18.02
CA ALA A 73 -9.14 -1.56 19.31
C ALA A 73 -10.61 -1.98 19.08
N GLN A 74 -11.07 -2.98 19.85
CA GLN A 74 -12.44 -3.47 19.87
C GLN A 74 -13.34 -2.61 20.75
#